data_AF-A0A7S2Y5C3-F1
#
_entry.id   AF-A0A7S2Y5C3-F1
#
_cell.length_a   1.000
_cell.length_b   1.000
_cell.length_c   1.000
_cell.angle_alpha   90.00
_cell.angle_beta   90.00
_cell.angle_gamma   90.00
#
_symmetry.space_group_name_H-M   'P 1'
#
loop_
_entity.id
_entity.type
_entity.pdbx_description
1 polymer ?
#
loop_
_entity_poly.entity_id
_entity_poly.type
_entity_poly.pdbx_seq_one_letter_code
_entity_poly.pdbx_strand_id
1 'polypeptide(L)'
;GSYNAAFGSIFPTEDICALIPREQADVVILEEPEHLNCYRAPGKAFWGQRFCHVVGIIHTNYRAYAQAHASGLVTGPLVGALFATLVQAYCDKVIKLSEVLQSYAPEKQVTCNVHGIRHEFLNVAAPTGNQVYFIGKLLWAKGLDKLLTLQARYQKATGHYFEMDIFGSGPEQDEIAQAFLGRGKRRFYTSSSSSTGSTSNNNGDGEKQAKIPVHFMGRLDHAALSTAYKVFLNPSVTEVLCTTTAEALAMGKFVIIPHHSSNTFFGQFPNCLQYHSHYEFCVLLQYALTHTPTPLSETHGHVLTWQAATERFLQASAVTHRDQARRERIAGKQGDAKLAQMHEGICKGTSGVVVRTIIHGNDPQKQKLPSVTSSTTLSSNVSCTGSEPESTTSESTSTALPTEEEEEEDTLVAKTSSSSSWLPWITNPTTQIRQ
;
A
#
# COMPACT_ATOMS: atom_id res chain seq x y z
N GLY A 1 -21.92 2.65 -9.15
CA GLY A 1 -20.96 3.51 -8.42
C GLY A 1 -20.90 4.88 -9.08
N SER A 2 -20.55 5.94 -8.35
CA SER A 2 -20.48 7.31 -8.87
C SER A 2 -19.14 7.96 -8.55
N TYR A 3 -18.53 8.62 -9.53
CA TYR A 3 -17.32 9.40 -9.35
C TYR A 3 -17.62 10.73 -8.65
N ASN A 4 -16.81 11.11 -7.67
CA ASN A 4 -16.88 12.41 -7.02
C ASN A 4 -15.55 13.17 -7.21
N ALA A 5 -15.61 14.23 -8.02
CA ALA A 5 -14.45 15.03 -8.38
C ALA A 5 -13.77 15.75 -7.20
N ALA A 6 -14.50 16.06 -6.12
CA ALA A 6 -13.91 16.70 -4.94
C ALA A 6 -12.99 15.75 -4.15
N PHE A 7 -13.23 14.44 -4.25
CA PHE A 7 -12.39 13.40 -3.64
C PHE A 7 -11.40 12.76 -4.62
N GLY A 8 -11.68 12.84 -5.93
CA GLY A 8 -10.95 12.06 -6.94
C GLY A 8 -11.24 10.56 -6.86
N SER A 9 -12.41 10.17 -6.32
CA SER A 9 -12.73 8.79 -5.94
C SER A 9 -14.10 8.35 -6.47
N ILE A 10 -14.26 7.04 -6.68
CA ILE A 10 -15.54 6.42 -7.01
C ILE A 10 -16.16 5.86 -5.72
N PHE A 11 -17.41 6.21 -5.43
CA PHE A 11 -18.17 5.73 -4.28
C PHE A 11 -19.26 4.73 -4.71
N PRO A 12 -19.56 3.71 -3.88
CA PRO A 12 -20.67 2.81 -4.14
C PRO A 12 -22.01 3.55 -4.03
N THR A 13 -22.89 3.32 -4.99
CA THR A 13 -24.24 3.92 -5.05
C THR A 13 -25.34 2.96 -4.59
N GLU A 14 -25.00 1.67 -4.50
CA GLU A 14 -25.90 0.55 -4.24
C GLU A 14 -25.20 -0.45 -3.33
N ASP A 15 -25.96 -1.30 -2.66
CA ASP A 15 -25.41 -2.32 -1.75
C ASP A 15 -24.74 -3.45 -2.55
N ILE A 16 -23.40 -3.47 -2.60
CA ILE A 16 -22.61 -4.51 -3.26
C ILE A 16 -22.99 -5.91 -2.73
N CYS A 17 -23.31 -6.03 -1.44
CA CYS A 17 -23.77 -7.29 -0.84
C CYS A 17 -25.15 -7.74 -1.34
N ALA A 18 -25.92 -6.90 -2.04
CA ALA A 18 -27.18 -7.28 -2.67
C ALA A 18 -26.99 -7.83 -4.09
N LEU A 19 -25.92 -7.42 -4.78
CA LEU A 19 -25.63 -7.78 -6.18
C LEU A 19 -25.04 -9.19 -6.35
N ILE A 20 -24.43 -9.74 -5.30
CA ILE A 20 -23.74 -11.04 -5.33
C ILE A 20 -24.73 -12.14 -4.90
N PRO A 21 -24.95 -13.22 -5.68
CA PRO A 21 -25.80 -14.35 -5.30
C PRO A 21 -25.35 -15.03 -3.99
N ARG A 22 -26.24 -15.72 -3.27
CA ARG A 22 -25.86 -16.37 -1.98
C ARG A 22 -24.98 -17.59 -2.20
N GLU A 23 -25.30 -18.35 -3.23
CA GLU A 23 -24.63 -19.54 -3.73
C GLU A 23 -23.21 -19.29 -4.28
N GLN A 24 -22.79 -18.03 -4.38
CA GLN A 24 -21.42 -17.61 -4.79
C GLN A 24 -20.69 -16.85 -3.67
N ALA A 25 -21.28 -16.75 -2.47
CA ALA A 25 -20.80 -15.88 -1.41
C ALA A 25 -20.12 -16.66 -0.27
N ASP A 26 -19.05 -17.38 -0.58
CA ASP A 26 -18.28 -18.12 0.42
C ASP A 26 -17.32 -17.20 1.20
N VAL A 27 -16.39 -16.56 0.48
CA VAL A 27 -15.33 -15.73 1.06
C VAL A 27 -15.31 -14.36 0.39
N VAL A 28 -15.08 -13.31 1.17
CA VAL A 28 -14.78 -11.97 0.65
C VAL A 28 -13.48 -11.43 1.24
N ILE A 29 -12.67 -10.82 0.38
CA ILE A 29 -11.44 -10.11 0.73
C ILE A 29 -11.74 -8.61 0.61
N LEU A 30 -11.57 -7.89 1.71
CA LEU A 30 -11.77 -6.45 1.80
C LEU A 30 -10.40 -5.78 1.92
N GLU A 31 -9.94 -5.15 0.84
CA GLU A 31 -8.77 -4.26 0.84
C GLU A 31 -9.18 -2.91 1.48
N GLU A 32 -8.47 -2.44 2.49
CA GLU A 32 -8.81 -1.24 3.27
C GLU A 32 -10.24 -1.27 3.86
N PRO A 33 -10.58 -2.29 4.68
CA PRO A 33 -11.91 -2.49 5.25
C PRO A 33 -12.39 -1.31 6.10
N GLU A 34 -11.50 -0.51 6.71
CA GLU A 34 -11.90 0.71 7.39
C GLU A 34 -12.58 1.72 6.44
N HIS A 35 -12.02 1.90 5.25
CA HIS A 35 -12.48 2.87 4.26
C HIS A 35 -13.74 2.34 3.56
N LEU A 36 -13.73 1.06 3.15
CA LEU A 36 -14.89 0.40 2.53
C LEU A 36 -16.13 0.45 3.44
N ASN A 37 -15.97 0.25 4.75
CA ASN A 37 -17.11 0.29 5.68
C ASN A 37 -17.55 1.72 6.02
N CYS A 38 -16.67 2.72 5.99
CA CYS A 38 -17.04 4.13 6.15
C CYS A 38 -17.94 4.67 5.01
N TYR A 39 -17.73 4.22 3.77
CA TYR A 39 -18.44 4.73 2.59
C TYR A 39 -19.45 3.76 1.99
N ARG A 40 -19.86 2.76 2.77
CA ARG A 40 -20.82 1.76 2.34
C ARG A 40 -22.19 2.39 1.99
N ALA A 41 -22.74 2.00 0.85
CA ALA A 41 -24.09 2.42 0.45
C ALA A 41 -25.15 1.91 1.45
N PRO A 42 -26.26 2.65 1.68
CA PRO A 42 -27.36 2.16 2.51
C PRO A 42 -27.91 0.84 1.96
N GLY A 43 -27.96 -0.20 2.80
CA GLY A 43 -28.25 -1.56 2.37
C GLY A 43 -28.70 -2.45 3.50
N LYS A 44 -29.40 -3.55 3.19
CA LYS A 44 -30.01 -4.44 4.20
C LYS A 44 -29.07 -5.54 4.71
N ALA A 45 -28.07 -5.94 3.93
CA ALA A 45 -27.24 -7.12 4.23
C ALA A 45 -25.78 -6.72 4.43
N PHE A 46 -25.20 -6.88 5.63
CA PHE A 46 -23.77 -6.63 5.85
C PHE A 46 -22.89 -7.82 5.41
N TRP A 47 -21.58 -7.63 5.31
CA TRP A 47 -20.63 -8.62 4.79
C TRP A 47 -20.83 -10.03 5.36
N GLY A 48 -20.76 -10.19 6.70
CA GLY A 48 -21.01 -11.47 7.38
C GLY A 48 -22.47 -11.98 7.41
N GLN A 49 -23.41 -11.34 6.69
CA GLN A 49 -24.71 -11.93 6.35
C GLN A 49 -24.76 -12.46 4.91
N ARG A 50 -23.87 -11.98 4.05
CA ARG A 50 -23.73 -12.42 2.66
C ARG A 50 -22.69 -13.53 2.56
N PHE A 51 -21.53 -13.32 3.19
CA PHE A 51 -20.35 -14.18 3.11
C PHE A 51 -20.17 -15.05 4.36
N CYS A 52 -19.67 -16.27 4.17
CA CYS A 52 -19.33 -17.18 5.26
C CYS A 52 -18.02 -16.80 5.98
N HIS A 53 -17.10 -16.10 5.30
CA HIS A 53 -15.83 -15.62 5.87
C HIS A 53 -15.43 -14.26 5.29
N VAL A 54 -15.17 -13.27 6.16
CA VAL A 54 -14.73 -11.93 5.77
C VAL A 54 -13.28 -11.67 6.18
N VAL A 55 -12.37 -11.53 5.21
CA VAL A 55 -10.96 -11.21 5.45
C VAL A 55 -10.70 -9.74 5.13
N GLY A 56 -10.23 -8.95 6.09
CA GLY A 56 -9.83 -7.56 5.88
C GLY A 56 -8.32 -7.42 5.82
N ILE A 57 -7.78 -6.73 4.80
CA ILE A 57 -6.35 -6.43 4.66
C ILE A 57 -6.15 -4.91 4.84
N ILE A 58 -5.22 -4.52 5.71
CA ILE A 58 -4.97 -3.12 6.09
C ILE A 58 -3.70 -2.61 5.37
N HIS A 59 -3.85 -1.59 4.51
CA HIS A 59 -2.76 -1.07 3.66
C HIS A 59 -2.29 0.33 4.07
N THR A 60 -3.19 1.20 4.53
CA THR A 60 -2.88 2.61 4.80
C THR A 60 -2.90 2.93 6.30
N ASN A 61 -1.85 3.59 6.79
CA ASN A 61 -1.81 4.09 8.17
C ASN A 61 -2.59 5.42 8.30
N TYR A 62 -3.92 5.34 8.18
CA TYR A 62 -4.79 6.52 8.25
C TYR A 62 -4.68 7.27 9.58
N ARG A 63 -4.34 6.58 10.68
CA ARG A 63 -4.07 7.23 11.97
C ARG A 63 -2.87 8.17 11.88
N ALA A 64 -1.74 7.71 11.33
CA ALA A 64 -0.58 8.56 11.11
C ALA A 64 -0.89 9.73 10.15
N TYR A 65 -1.67 9.47 9.09
CA TYR A 65 -2.10 10.51 8.14
C TYR A 65 -2.97 11.59 8.81
N ALA A 66 -3.95 11.19 9.63
CA ALA A 66 -4.79 12.12 10.39
C ALA A 66 -3.98 12.89 11.45
N GLN A 67 -3.00 12.26 12.09
CA GLN A 67 -2.10 12.90 13.05
C GLN A 67 -1.18 13.97 12.42
N ALA A 68 -0.86 13.85 11.12
CA ALA A 68 -0.02 14.81 10.41
C ALA A 68 -0.74 16.14 10.07
N HIS A 69 -2.07 16.20 10.17
CA HIS A 69 -2.85 17.42 9.93
C HIS A 69 -3.03 18.24 11.22
N ALA A 70 -3.27 19.55 11.11
CA ALA A 70 -3.18 20.52 12.22
C ALA A 70 -4.14 20.32 13.42
N SER A 71 -5.03 19.33 13.38
CA SER A 71 -5.90 18.89 14.48
C SER A 71 -5.55 17.50 15.06
N GLY A 72 -4.37 16.97 14.67
CA GLY A 72 -3.95 15.57 14.78
C GLY A 72 -3.95 14.93 16.17
N LEU A 73 -3.75 15.73 17.23
CA LEU A 73 -3.72 15.24 18.61
C LEU A 73 -5.05 14.63 19.08
N VAL A 74 -6.18 15.09 18.52
CA VAL A 74 -7.53 14.60 18.85
C VAL A 74 -8.12 13.77 17.70
N THR A 75 -7.91 14.19 16.45
CA THR A 75 -8.47 13.49 15.29
C THR A 75 -7.83 12.12 15.05
N GLY A 76 -6.52 11.98 15.23
CA GLY A 76 -5.80 10.73 15.05
C GLY A 76 -6.32 9.58 15.93
N PRO A 77 -6.40 9.75 17.27
CA PRO A 77 -7.00 8.75 18.16
C PRO A 77 -8.46 8.44 17.85
N LEU A 78 -9.27 9.44 17.50
CA LEU A 78 -10.69 9.26 17.19
C LEU A 78 -10.92 8.47 15.89
N VAL A 79 -10.19 8.81 14.81
CA VAL A 79 -10.18 8.04 13.55
C VAL A 79 -9.70 6.63 13.80
N GLY A 80 -8.62 6.47 14.60
CA GLY A 80 -8.09 5.16 14.99
C GLY A 80 -9.14 4.28 15.69
N ALA A 81 -9.89 4.83 16.64
CA ALA A 81 -10.94 4.10 17.37
C ALA A 81 -12.15 3.76 16.48
N LEU A 82 -12.58 4.69 15.61
CA LEU A 82 -13.64 4.44 14.63
C LEU A 82 -13.25 3.29 13.68
N PHE A 83 -12.04 3.34 13.13
CA PHE A 83 -11.58 2.36 12.15
C PHE A 83 -11.34 0.99 12.80
N ALA A 84 -10.82 0.93 14.03
CA ALA A 84 -10.78 -0.30 14.81
C ALA A 84 -12.19 -0.89 15.02
N THR A 85 -13.15 -0.06 15.43
CA THR A 85 -14.56 -0.48 15.62
C THR A 85 -15.17 -1.04 14.33
N LEU A 86 -14.93 -0.40 13.19
CA LEU A 86 -15.40 -0.85 11.88
C LEU A 86 -14.81 -2.20 11.48
N VAL A 87 -13.49 -2.30 11.52
CA VAL A 87 -12.78 -3.54 11.15
C VAL A 87 -13.17 -4.68 12.08
N GLN A 88 -13.32 -4.41 13.39
CA GLN A 88 -13.80 -5.40 14.35
C GLN A 88 -15.26 -5.80 14.10
N ALA A 89 -16.17 -4.88 13.77
CA ALA A 89 -17.58 -5.21 13.54
C ALA A 89 -17.83 -6.00 12.24
N TYR A 90 -16.97 -5.85 11.23
CA TYR A 90 -17.25 -6.36 9.87
C TYR A 90 -16.30 -7.45 9.37
N CYS A 91 -15.14 -7.70 10.00
CA CYS A 91 -14.18 -8.71 9.54
C CYS A 91 -14.07 -9.92 10.49
N ASP A 92 -13.96 -11.12 9.91
CA ASP A 92 -13.65 -12.36 10.63
C ASP A 92 -12.16 -12.61 10.79
N LYS A 93 -11.32 -12.08 9.92
CA LYS A 93 -9.87 -12.10 10.05
C LYS A 93 -9.31 -10.78 9.55
N VAL A 94 -8.27 -10.28 10.23
CA VAL A 94 -7.62 -9.01 9.86
C VAL A 94 -6.15 -9.27 9.60
N ILE A 95 -5.64 -8.84 8.45
CA ILE A 95 -4.23 -8.94 8.07
C ILE A 95 -3.66 -7.53 8.02
N LYS A 96 -2.75 -7.22 8.94
CA LYS A 96 -1.92 -6.01 8.87
C LYS A 96 -0.68 -6.33 8.03
N LEU A 97 -0.32 -5.47 7.08
CA LEU A 97 0.90 -5.73 6.28
C LEU A 97 2.19 -5.50 7.08
N SER A 98 2.16 -4.71 8.16
CA SER A 98 3.28 -4.53 9.10
C SER A 98 2.85 -4.01 10.48
N GLU A 99 3.78 -4.00 11.45
CA GLU A 99 3.53 -3.55 12.83
C GLU A 99 3.54 -2.02 13.01
N VAL A 100 3.73 -1.22 11.95
CA VAL A 100 3.51 0.25 12.04
C VAL A 100 2.02 0.58 12.21
N LEU A 101 1.14 -0.33 11.76
CA LEU A 101 -0.30 -0.21 11.89
C LEU A 101 -0.74 -0.45 13.34
N GLN A 102 -1.68 0.38 13.78
CA GLN A 102 -2.34 0.22 15.07
C GLN A 102 -2.99 -1.18 15.21
N SER A 103 -3.37 -1.53 16.44
CA SER A 103 -4.25 -2.67 16.67
C SER A 103 -5.68 -2.30 16.25
N TYR A 104 -6.34 -3.19 15.50
CA TYR A 104 -7.74 -3.03 15.06
C TYR A 104 -8.67 -4.02 15.77
N ALA A 105 -8.25 -5.29 15.87
CA ALA A 105 -9.01 -6.36 16.51
C ALA A 105 -8.03 -7.43 17.06
N PRO A 106 -7.46 -7.23 18.27
CA PRO A 106 -6.39 -8.07 18.83
C PRO A 106 -6.68 -9.58 18.82
N GLU A 107 -7.95 -9.95 18.99
CA GLU A 107 -8.44 -11.34 19.02
C GLU A 107 -8.51 -12.01 17.64
N LYS A 108 -8.36 -11.25 16.55
CA LYS A 108 -8.54 -11.73 15.17
C LYS A 108 -7.64 -11.09 14.12
N GLN A 109 -6.62 -10.34 14.53
CA GLN A 109 -5.61 -9.79 13.64
C GLN A 109 -4.33 -10.64 13.62
N VAL A 110 -3.63 -10.59 12.49
CA VAL A 110 -2.27 -11.10 12.30
C VAL A 110 -1.49 -10.07 11.50
N THR A 111 -0.17 -10.00 11.70
CA THR A 111 0.71 -9.20 10.85
C THR A 111 1.42 -10.11 9.86
N CYS A 112 1.16 -9.93 8.58
CA CYS A 112 1.74 -10.72 7.50
C CYS A 112 1.77 -9.90 6.21
N ASN A 113 2.92 -9.84 5.54
CA ASN A 113 2.98 -9.29 4.19
C ASN A 113 2.43 -10.31 3.19
N VAL A 114 1.25 -10.01 2.64
CA VAL A 114 0.55 -10.82 1.63
C VAL A 114 0.71 -10.27 0.20
N HIS A 115 1.65 -9.36 -0.03
CA HIS A 115 1.97 -8.88 -1.38
C HIS A 115 3.04 -9.75 -2.04
N GLY A 116 2.91 -9.91 -3.35
CA GLY A 116 3.93 -10.46 -4.24
C GLY A 116 4.22 -9.50 -5.39
N ILE A 117 5.32 -9.74 -6.08
CA ILE A 117 5.91 -8.86 -7.08
C ILE A 117 5.73 -9.47 -8.47
N ARG A 118 5.50 -8.58 -9.43
CA ARG A 118 5.44 -8.89 -10.87
C ARG A 118 6.68 -9.65 -11.33
N HIS A 119 6.47 -10.70 -12.12
CA HIS A 119 7.54 -11.61 -12.56
C HIS A 119 8.65 -10.91 -13.35
N GLU A 120 8.32 -9.81 -14.02
CA GLU A 120 9.25 -9.01 -14.81
C GLU A 120 10.39 -8.42 -13.94
N PHE A 121 10.14 -8.13 -12.66
CA PHE A 121 11.20 -7.68 -11.73
C PHE A 121 12.15 -8.80 -11.29
N LEU A 122 11.70 -10.05 -11.34
CA LEU A 122 12.51 -11.24 -11.01
C LEU A 122 13.39 -11.67 -12.20
N ASN A 123 13.04 -11.24 -13.42
CA ASN A 123 13.71 -11.61 -14.68
C ASN A 123 14.55 -10.46 -15.27
N VAL A 124 15.13 -9.58 -14.45
CA VAL A 124 16.02 -8.51 -14.91
C VAL A 124 17.49 -8.94 -14.87
N ALA A 125 18.32 -8.30 -15.70
CA ALA A 125 19.77 -8.42 -15.58
C ALA A 125 20.27 -7.79 -14.27
N ALA A 126 21.30 -8.40 -13.67
CA ALA A 126 21.90 -7.91 -12.43
C ALA A 126 22.46 -6.48 -12.57
N PRO A 127 22.42 -5.66 -11.52
CA PRO A 127 22.98 -4.30 -11.56
C PRO A 127 24.50 -4.33 -11.70
N THR A 128 25.02 -3.50 -12.61
CA THR A 128 26.45 -3.42 -12.96
C THR A 128 27.08 -2.08 -12.63
N GLY A 129 26.29 -1.01 -12.47
CA GLY A 129 26.79 0.33 -12.17
C GLY A 129 26.91 0.64 -10.67
N ASN A 130 26.98 1.92 -10.36
CA ASN A 130 27.10 2.47 -9.01
C ASN A 130 26.05 3.55 -8.69
N GLN A 131 25.08 3.78 -9.57
CA GLN A 131 24.12 4.89 -9.40
C GLN A 131 23.14 4.59 -8.25
N VAL A 132 22.88 5.63 -7.45
CA VAL A 132 21.93 5.63 -6.35
C VAL A 132 20.63 6.26 -6.83
N TYR A 133 19.48 5.71 -6.44
CA TYR A 133 18.20 6.28 -6.84
C TYR A 133 17.08 6.10 -5.82
N PHE A 134 16.07 6.95 -5.95
CA PHE A 134 14.76 6.83 -5.31
C PHE A 134 13.70 6.78 -6.42
N ILE A 135 12.67 5.97 -6.24
CA ILE A 135 11.48 5.99 -7.10
C ILE A 135 10.21 5.91 -6.27
N GLY A 136 9.27 6.84 -6.53
CA GLY A 136 8.01 6.89 -5.81
C GLY A 136 7.21 8.16 -6.08
N LYS A 137 6.06 8.29 -5.41
CA LYS A 137 5.25 9.52 -5.46
C LYS A 137 5.98 10.63 -4.70
N LEU A 138 6.17 11.79 -5.34
CA LEU A 138 6.91 12.91 -4.74
C LEU A 138 6.04 13.65 -3.72
N LEU A 139 6.20 13.26 -2.45
CA LEU A 139 5.54 13.80 -1.27
C LEU A 139 6.56 13.80 -0.12
N TRP A 140 6.56 14.84 0.72
CA TRP A 140 7.36 14.90 1.94
C TRP A 140 7.07 13.72 2.87
N ALA A 141 5.80 13.31 2.97
CA ALA A 141 5.37 12.16 3.75
C ALA A 141 6.01 10.82 3.31
N LYS A 142 6.64 10.74 2.13
CA LYS A 142 7.43 9.59 1.64
C LYS A 142 8.91 9.64 2.04
N GLY A 143 9.29 10.51 2.98
CA GLY A 143 10.64 10.53 3.56
C GLY A 143 11.66 11.41 2.81
N LEU A 144 11.23 12.23 1.87
CA LEU A 144 12.15 13.11 1.11
C LEU A 144 12.77 14.21 1.98
N ASP A 145 12.14 14.55 3.12
CA ASP A 145 12.70 15.35 4.22
C ASP A 145 13.90 14.64 4.89
N LYS A 146 13.79 13.33 5.06
CA LYS A 146 14.82 12.47 5.64
C LYS A 146 15.95 12.30 4.64
N LEU A 147 15.66 12.22 3.35
CA LEU A 147 16.69 12.17 2.31
C LEU A 147 17.58 13.43 2.30
N LEU A 148 17.00 14.62 2.46
CA LEU A 148 17.78 15.87 2.67
C LEU A 148 18.65 15.79 3.93
N THR A 149 18.11 15.23 5.02
CA THR A 149 18.86 15.02 6.27
C THR A 149 20.02 14.04 6.07
N LEU A 150 19.82 12.95 5.32
CA LEU A 150 20.87 11.97 4.98
C LEU A 150 21.96 12.61 4.12
N GLN A 151 21.60 13.41 3.10
CA GLN A 151 22.54 14.18 2.29
C GLN A 151 23.42 15.10 3.15
N ALA A 152 22.82 15.89 4.04
CA ALA A 152 23.56 16.77 4.95
C ALA A 152 24.47 16.01 5.94
N ARG A 153 24.04 14.83 6.42
CA ARG A 153 24.85 13.99 7.32
C ARG A 153 26.02 13.33 6.60
N TYR A 154 25.81 12.86 5.37
CA TYR A 154 26.85 12.29 4.52
C TYR A 154 27.90 13.34 4.12
N GLN A 155 27.46 14.55 3.77
CA GLN A 155 28.35 15.69 3.49
C GLN A 155 29.19 16.09 4.71
N LYS A 156 28.60 16.11 5.91
CA LYS A 156 29.36 16.34 7.14
C LYS A 156 30.40 15.24 7.43
N ALA A 157 30.15 14.00 7.02
CA ALA A 157 31.03 12.86 7.26
C ALA A 157 32.15 12.70 6.21
N THR A 158 31.91 13.07 4.95
CA THR A 158 32.80 12.79 3.81
C THR A 158 33.31 14.04 3.08
N GLY A 159 32.84 15.23 3.46
CA GLY A 159 33.10 16.50 2.78
C GLY A 159 32.22 16.76 1.55
N HIS A 160 31.49 15.76 1.06
CA HIS A 160 30.79 15.79 -0.23
C HIS A 160 29.36 15.24 -0.11
N TYR A 161 28.42 15.75 -0.89
CA TYR A 161 27.11 15.10 -1.06
C TYR A 161 27.23 13.84 -1.93
N PHE A 162 26.32 12.88 -1.77
CA PHE A 162 26.25 11.72 -2.66
C PHE A 162 25.39 12.01 -3.89
N GLU A 163 25.79 11.51 -5.06
CA GLU A 163 25.04 11.65 -6.31
C GLU A 163 23.84 10.68 -6.33
N MET A 164 22.68 11.17 -6.80
CA MET A 164 21.44 10.39 -6.77
C MET A 164 20.40 10.90 -7.77
N ASP A 165 19.68 9.98 -8.40
CA ASP A 165 18.53 10.31 -9.24
C ASP A 165 17.19 10.05 -8.52
N ILE A 166 16.22 10.96 -8.72
CA ILE A 166 14.88 10.89 -8.15
C ILE A 166 13.87 10.72 -9.29
N PHE A 167 13.20 9.57 -9.29
CA PHE A 167 12.16 9.20 -10.22
C PHE A 167 10.76 9.33 -9.60
N GLY A 168 9.80 9.68 -10.44
CA GLY A 168 8.39 9.81 -10.11
C GLY A 168 7.83 11.22 -10.35
N SER A 169 6.65 11.46 -9.76
CA SER A 169 5.97 12.75 -9.78
C SER A 169 5.03 12.86 -8.58
N GLY A 170 4.62 14.07 -8.20
CA GLY A 170 3.66 14.29 -7.12
C GLY A 170 3.28 15.76 -6.96
N PRO A 171 2.26 16.07 -6.17
CA PRO A 171 1.77 17.44 -5.99
C PRO A 171 2.79 18.35 -5.31
N GLU A 172 3.74 17.79 -4.56
CA GLU A 172 4.79 18.52 -3.82
C GLU A 172 6.13 18.55 -4.60
N GLN A 173 6.16 18.05 -5.85
CA GLN A 173 7.36 17.90 -6.66
C GLN A 173 8.19 19.19 -6.79
N ASP A 174 7.55 20.32 -7.06
CA ASP A 174 8.23 21.60 -7.25
C ASP A 174 8.92 22.09 -5.97
N GLU A 175 8.25 21.92 -4.82
CA GLU A 175 8.77 22.29 -3.49
C GLU A 175 9.95 21.39 -3.10
N ILE A 176 9.80 20.08 -3.30
CA ILE A 176 10.87 19.08 -3.09
C ILE A 176 12.07 19.41 -3.98
N ALA A 177 11.87 19.62 -5.28
CA ALA A 177 12.95 19.96 -6.20
C ALA A 177 13.65 21.28 -5.81
N GLN A 178 12.89 22.28 -5.37
CA GLN A 178 13.45 23.53 -4.87
C GLN A 178 14.29 23.35 -3.59
N ALA A 179 13.91 22.44 -2.70
CA ALA A 179 14.66 22.15 -1.49
C ALA A 179 15.99 21.42 -1.77
N PHE A 180 16.01 20.48 -2.73
CA PHE A 180 17.23 19.77 -3.14
C PHE A 180 18.19 20.64 -3.97
N LEU A 181 17.66 21.42 -4.90
CA LEU A 181 18.46 22.20 -5.87
C LEU A 181 18.80 23.61 -5.39
N GLY A 182 18.20 24.06 -4.28
CA GLY A 182 18.28 25.43 -3.76
C GLY A 182 17.50 26.43 -4.62
N ARG A 183 17.60 27.73 -4.27
CA ARG A 183 16.99 28.83 -5.03
C ARG A 183 17.76 29.12 -6.35
N GLY A 184 17.82 28.15 -7.24
CA GLY A 184 18.16 28.40 -8.64
C GLY A 184 17.11 29.34 -9.27
N LYS A 185 17.54 30.45 -9.89
CA LYS A 185 16.63 31.36 -10.59
C LYS A 185 15.84 30.58 -11.65
N ARG A 186 14.50 30.59 -11.54
CA ARG A 186 13.61 29.85 -12.45
C ARG A 186 13.93 30.18 -13.91
N ARG A 187 14.32 29.17 -14.70
CA ARG A 187 14.01 29.19 -16.14
C ARG A 187 12.52 28.93 -16.28
N PHE A 188 11.74 30.00 -16.13
CA PHE A 188 10.29 29.96 -16.32
C PHE A 188 10.00 29.51 -17.76
N TYR A 189 9.14 28.50 -17.88
CA TYR A 189 8.40 28.25 -19.12
C TYR A 189 7.55 29.49 -19.40
N THR A 190 7.72 30.11 -20.56
CA THR A 190 7.13 31.43 -20.84
C THR A 190 5.65 31.34 -21.19
N SER A 191 4.79 31.77 -20.28
CA SER A 191 3.46 32.29 -20.59
C SER A 191 3.45 33.80 -20.35
N SER A 192 3.06 34.56 -21.37
CA SER A 192 3.16 36.02 -21.42
C SER A 192 2.21 36.77 -20.48
N SER A 193 2.75 37.65 -19.63
CA SER A 193 2.13 38.94 -19.31
C SER A 193 3.16 39.91 -18.71
N SER A 194 3.07 41.17 -19.12
CA SER A 194 3.98 42.25 -18.78
C SER A 194 3.58 43.01 -17.51
N SER A 195 4.53 43.35 -16.63
CA SER A 195 4.69 44.71 -16.09
C SER A 195 5.90 44.86 -15.12
N THR A 196 6.75 45.83 -15.46
CA THR A 196 7.51 46.75 -14.58
C THR A 196 7.66 46.50 -13.07
N GLY A 197 8.90 46.59 -12.56
CA GLY A 197 9.15 47.14 -11.20
C GLY A 197 10.39 46.68 -10.44
N SER A 198 11.41 47.55 -10.38
CA SER A 198 12.32 47.75 -9.22
C SER A 198 13.31 46.66 -8.80
N THR A 199 14.57 46.87 -9.19
CA THR A 199 15.76 46.19 -8.63
C THR A 199 16.00 46.59 -7.16
N SER A 200 16.14 45.62 -6.27
CA SER A 200 16.71 45.82 -4.92
C SER A 200 17.91 44.89 -4.73
N ASN A 201 19.10 45.47 -4.54
CA ASN A 201 20.34 44.74 -4.28
C ASN A 201 20.48 44.51 -2.77
N ASN A 202 20.10 43.32 -2.29
CA ASN A 202 20.55 42.84 -0.99
C ASN A 202 21.86 42.06 -1.17
N ASN A 203 22.98 42.73 -0.93
CA ASN A 203 24.23 42.06 -0.57
C ASN A 203 24.08 41.51 0.86
N GLY A 204 23.90 40.20 0.96
CA GLY A 204 24.08 39.46 2.21
C GLY A 204 25.01 38.30 1.95
N ASP A 205 26.07 38.18 2.74
CA ASP A 205 27.08 37.12 2.64
C ASP A 205 26.52 35.77 3.12
N GLY A 206 25.56 35.24 2.37
CA GLY A 206 25.13 33.86 2.51
C GLY A 206 26.21 32.94 1.95
N GLU A 207 26.72 32.02 2.79
CA GLU A 207 27.48 30.87 2.31
C GLU A 207 26.75 30.26 1.11
N LYS A 208 27.44 30.15 -0.03
CA LYS A 208 26.88 29.51 -1.23
C LYS A 208 26.75 28.02 -0.94
N GLN A 209 25.61 27.65 -0.36
CA GLN A 209 25.28 26.28 0.00
C GLN A 209 25.51 25.39 -1.21
N ALA A 210 26.47 24.47 -1.11
CA ALA A 210 26.90 23.67 -2.23
C ALA A 210 25.71 22.86 -2.77
N LYS A 211 25.50 22.92 -4.08
CA LYS A 211 24.34 22.29 -4.73
C LYS A 211 24.40 20.78 -4.51
N ILE A 212 23.32 20.19 -4.01
CA ILE A 212 23.19 18.74 -3.88
C ILE A 212 23.16 18.14 -5.31
N PRO A 213 24.00 17.14 -5.63
CA PRO A 213 24.06 16.49 -6.95
C PRO A 213 22.91 15.50 -7.10
N VAL A 214 21.69 16.04 -7.21
CA VAL A 214 20.45 15.28 -7.38
C VAL A 214 19.77 15.69 -8.68
N HIS A 215 19.32 14.70 -9.45
CA HIS A 215 18.59 14.89 -10.70
C HIS A 215 17.15 14.40 -10.59
N PHE A 216 16.19 15.18 -11.07
CA PHE A 216 14.78 14.79 -11.12
C PHE A 216 14.46 14.28 -12.52
N MET A 217 14.25 12.97 -12.63
CA MET A 217 14.17 12.25 -13.91
C MET A 217 12.74 12.09 -14.42
N GLY A 218 11.74 12.46 -13.62
CA GLY A 218 10.33 12.27 -13.95
C GLY A 218 9.87 10.82 -13.78
N ARG A 219 8.70 10.49 -14.34
CA ARG A 219 8.10 9.15 -14.24
C ARG A 219 8.82 8.13 -15.13
N LEU A 220 9.06 6.94 -14.58
CA LEU A 220 9.61 5.77 -15.27
C LEU A 220 8.85 4.52 -14.77
N ASP A 221 8.71 3.48 -15.61
CA ASP A 221 8.43 2.13 -15.10
C ASP A 221 9.68 1.62 -14.39
N HIS A 222 9.54 1.17 -13.14
CA HIS A 222 10.66 0.71 -12.33
C HIS A 222 11.35 -0.52 -12.94
N ALA A 223 10.63 -1.37 -13.69
CA ALA A 223 11.21 -2.52 -14.41
C ALA A 223 12.04 -2.10 -15.64
N ALA A 224 11.82 -0.89 -16.18
CA ALA A 224 12.59 -0.33 -17.29
C ALA A 224 13.86 0.42 -16.82
N LEU A 225 14.14 0.43 -15.51
CA LEU A 225 15.31 1.10 -14.96
C LEU A 225 16.60 0.36 -15.33
N SER A 226 17.60 1.09 -15.84
CA SER A 226 18.83 0.49 -16.34
C SER A 226 19.64 -0.25 -15.25
N THR A 227 20.49 -1.18 -15.68
CA THR A 227 21.42 -1.91 -14.80
C THR A 227 22.51 -1.02 -14.19
N ALA A 228 22.63 0.25 -14.62
CA ALA A 228 23.53 1.22 -14.01
C ALA A 228 23.11 1.59 -12.56
N TYR A 229 21.81 1.48 -12.25
CA TYR A 229 21.26 1.74 -10.93
C TYR A 229 21.39 0.51 -10.03
N LYS A 230 22.35 0.59 -9.09
CA LYS A 230 22.70 -0.50 -8.15
C LYS A 230 22.11 -0.31 -6.76
N VAL A 231 21.90 0.93 -6.32
CA VAL A 231 21.49 1.24 -4.93
C VAL A 231 20.15 1.96 -4.92
N PHE A 232 19.11 1.27 -4.48
CA PHE A 232 17.82 1.89 -4.16
C PHE A 232 17.86 2.40 -2.71
N LEU A 233 17.39 3.62 -2.49
CA LEU A 233 17.32 4.24 -1.17
C LEU A 233 15.89 4.71 -0.90
N ASN A 234 15.29 4.18 0.18
CA ASN A 234 14.00 4.62 0.69
C ASN A 234 14.10 4.93 2.19
N PRO A 235 14.17 6.22 2.58
CA PRO A 235 14.32 6.61 3.97
C PRO A 235 12.99 6.67 4.74
N SER A 236 11.87 6.25 4.16
CA SER A 236 10.55 6.38 4.77
C SER A 236 10.34 5.43 5.97
N VAL A 237 9.60 5.93 6.96
CA VAL A 237 9.14 5.20 8.16
C VAL A 237 7.61 5.26 8.32
N THR A 238 6.91 5.89 7.36
CA THR A 238 5.46 6.10 7.37
C THR A 238 4.72 5.11 6.46
N GLU A 239 5.43 4.47 5.54
CA GLU A 239 4.89 3.38 4.73
C GLU A 239 4.44 2.22 5.62
N VAL A 240 3.33 1.57 5.28
CA VAL A 240 2.99 0.28 5.90
C VAL A 240 3.81 -0.82 5.25
N LEU A 241 3.82 -0.85 3.92
CA LEU A 241 4.66 -1.68 3.08
C LEU A 241 5.03 -0.83 1.85
N CYS A 242 6.28 -0.91 1.40
CA CYS A 242 6.72 -0.15 0.22
C CYS A 242 7.01 -1.12 -0.94
N THR A 243 6.17 -1.08 -1.98
CA THR A 243 6.33 -1.99 -3.13
C THR A 243 7.63 -1.73 -3.89
N THR A 244 8.05 -0.47 -4.04
CA THR A 244 9.31 -0.13 -4.73
C THR A 244 10.54 -0.67 -3.99
N THR A 245 10.45 -0.88 -2.67
CA THR A 245 11.49 -1.57 -1.88
C THR A 245 11.55 -3.06 -2.23
N ALA A 246 10.38 -3.71 -2.38
CA ALA A 246 10.27 -5.11 -2.77
C ALA A 246 10.70 -5.35 -4.23
N GLU A 247 10.31 -4.44 -5.14
CA GLU A 247 10.71 -4.42 -6.56
C GLU A 247 12.24 -4.28 -6.70
N ALA A 248 12.87 -3.39 -5.92
CA ALA A 248 14.33 -3.24 -5.94
C ALA A 248 15.07 -4.49 -5.43
N LEU A 249 14.54 -5.19 -4.43
CA LEU A 249 15.06 -6.48 -3.96
C LEU A 249 14.87 -7.58 -5.01
N ALA A 250 13.71 -7.65 -5.67
CA ALA A 250 13.44 -8.58 -6.78
C ALA A 250 14.45 -8.38 -7.93
N MET A 251 14.79 -7.13 -8.23
CA MET A 251 15.81 -6.77 -9.22
C MET A 251 17.27 -6.98 -8.76
N GLY A 252 17.50 -7.63 -7.61
CA GLY A 252 18.84 -7.93 -7.10
C GLY A 252 19.67 -6.69 -6.73
N LYS A 253 19.04 -5.54 -6.45
CA LYS A 253 19.73 -4.30 -6.10
C LYS A 253 20.05 -4.23 -4.61
N PHE A 254 21.03 -3.41 -4.22
CA PHE A 254 21.16 -3.01 -2.82
C PHE A 254 19.99 -2.10 -2.45
N VAL A 255 19.43 -2.31 -1.27
CA VAL A 255 18.26 -1.58 -0.76
C VAL A 255 18.61 -1.01 0.60
N ILE A 256 18.79 0.31 0.69
CA ILE A 256 19.12 1.00 1.93
C ILE A 256 17.85 1.64 2.49
N ILE A 257 17.42 1.20 3.68
CA ILE A 257 16.18 1.63 4.33
C ILE A 257 16.38 1.75 5.86
N PRO A 258 15.57 2.53 6.59
CA PRO A 258 15.68 2.59 8.05
C PRO A 258 15.26 1.27 8.69
N HIS A 259 15.91 0.87 9.77
CA HIS A 259 15.44 -0.21 10.64
C HIS A 259 14.15 0.26 11.34
N HIS A 260 13.01 -0.25 10.88
CA HIS A 260 11.69 0.19 11.31
C HIS A 260 10.65 -0.94 11.17
N SER A 261 9.56 -0.90 11.92
CA SER A 261 8.54 -1.96 11.95
C SER A 261 7.80 -2.16 10.62
N SER A 262 7.76 -1.13 9.77
CA SER A 262 7.29 -1.22 8.38
C SER A 262 8.19 -2.08 7.48
N ASN A 263 9.47 -2.19 7.85
CA ASN A 263 10.53 -2.72 7.00
C ASN A 263 10.98 -4.12 7.46
N THR A 264 10.41 -4.67 8.54
CA THR A 264 10.78 -5.98 9.11
C THR A 264 10.72 -7.11 8.09
N PHE A 265 9.75 -7.12 7.17
CA PHE A 265 9.67 -8.13 6.11
C PHE A 265 10.90 -8.11 5.17
N PHE A 266 11.52 -6.96 4.97
CA PHE A 266 12.68 -6.83 4.07
C PHE A 266 14.00 -7.26 4.73
N GLY A 267 14.07 -7.30 6.07
CA GLY A 267 15.28 -7.67 6.81
C GLY A 267 15.77 -9.10 6.59
N GLN A 268 14.95 -9.97 5.98
CA GLN A 268 15.36 -11.33 5.60
C GLN A 268 16.30 -11.37 4.38
N PHE A 269 16.28 -10.34 3.52
CA PHE A 269 17.03 -10.34 2.27
C PHE A 269 18.47 -9.84 2.48
N PRO A 270 19.52 -10.53 1.97
CA PRO A 270 20.92 -10.15 2.22
C PRO A 270 21.31 -8.78 1.64
N ASN A 271 20.58 -8.30 0.62
CA ASN A 271 20.81 -6.98 0.02
C ASN A 271 20.00 -5.84 0.69
N CYS A 272 19.18 -6.14 1.70
CA CYS A 272 18.45 -5.16 2.50
C CYS A 272 19.32 -4.62 3.64
N LEU A 273 19.91 -3.46 3.43
CA LEU A 273 20.82 -2.79 4.35
C LEU A 273 20.03 -1.83 5.26
N GLN A 274 19.66 -2.31 6.44
CA GLN A 274 18.86 -1.53 7.40
C GLN A 274 19.73 -0.66 8.32
N TYR A 275 19.44 0.64 8.40
CA TYR A 275 20.17 1.57 9.29
C TYR A 275 19.34 2.01 10.50
N HIS A 276 19.97 2.02 11.69
CA HIS A 276 19.45 2.54 12.95
C HIS A 276 19.85 4.00 13.17
N SER A 277 20.91 4.47 12.50
CA SER A 277 21.43 5.83 12.65
C SER A 277 21.93 6.45 11.33
N HIS A 278 22.01 7.78 11.29
CA HIS A 278 22.58 8.50 10.14
C HIS A 278 24.08 8.19 9.91
N TYR A 279 24.81 7.75 10.93
CA TYR A 279 26.22 7.35 10.80
C TYR A 279 26.33 6.00 10.09
N GLU A 280 25.55 5.02 10.57
CA GLU A 280 25.44 3.68 9.96
C GLU A 280 24.96 3.75 8.51
N PHE A 281 24.00 4.65 8.19
CA PHE A 281 23.63 4.95 6.81
C PHE A 281 24.84 5.31 5.93
N CYS A 282 25.76 6.17 6.42
CA CYS A 282 26.93 6.58 5.63
C CYS A 282 27.86 5.39 5.36
N VAL A 283 28.03 4.50 6.35
CA VAL A 283 28.82 3.26 6.23
C VAL A 283 28.16 2.28 5.23
N LEU A 284 26.85 2.08 5.34
CA LEU A 284 26.09 1.18 4.46
C LEU A 284 26.01 1.71 3.02
N LEU A 285 25.92 3.02 2.81
CA LEU A 285 26.00 3.63 1.48
C LEU A 285 27.39 3.43 0.87
N GLN A 286 28.46 3.68 1.63
CA GLN A 286 29.83 3.43 1.16
C GLN A 286 30.06 1.96 0.83
N TYR A 287 29.53 1.04 1.65
CA TYR A 287 29.54 -0.40 1.39
C TYR A 287 28.81 -0.73 0.06
N ALA A 288 27.56 -0.29 -0.10
CA ALA A 288 26.76 -0.55 -1.29
C ALA A 288 27.37 0.03 -2.58
N LEU A 289 28.04 1.18 -2.50
CA LEU A 289 28.77 1.78 -3.62
C LEU A 289 29.99 0.96 -4.03
N THR A 290 30.75 0.43 -3.07
CA THR A 290 32.02 -0.29 -3.29
C THR A 290 31.89 -1.79 -3.53
N HIS A 291 30.77 -2.41 -3.11
CA HIS A 291 30.54 -3.85 -3.24
C HIS A 291 29.52 -4.16 -4.35
N THR A 292 29.40 -5.44 -4.70
CA THR A 292 28.37 -5.96 -5.61
C THR A 292 27.25 -6.60 -4.79
N PRO A 293 25.96 -6.44 -5.15
CA PRO A 293 24.88 -7.13 -4.44
C PRO A 293 25.00 -8.65 -4.59
N THR A 294 24.55 -9.39 -3.57
CA THR A 294 24.43 -10.84 -3.67
C THR A 294 23.35 -11.18 -4.70
N PRO A 295 23.58 -12.09 -5.66
CA PRO A 295 22.55 -12.55 -6.58
C PRO A 295 21.30 -13.03 -5.82
N LEU A 296 20.11 -12.76 -6.36
CA LEU A 296 18.86 -13.19 -5.74
C LEU A 296 18.75 -14.73 -5.82
N SER A 297 18.93 -15.39 -4.69
CA SER A 297 18.77 -16.84 -4.57
C SER A 297 17.31 -17.25 -4.80
N GLU A 298 17.10 -18.44 -5.37
CA GLU A 298 15.78 -19.02 -5.66
C GLU A 298 14.80 -18.94 -4.48
N THR A 299 15.25 -19.22 -3.25
CA THR A 299 14.41 -19.14 -2.04
C THR A 299 13.87 -17.72 -1.78
N HIS A 300 14.75 -16.71 -1.77
CA HIS A 300 14.37 -15.30 -1.67
C HIS A 300 13.53 -14.82 -2.87
N GLY A 301 13.83 -15.29 -4.08
CA GLY A 301 13.02 -15.02 -5.27
C GLY A 301 11.60 -15.55 -5.12
N HIS A 302 11.46 -16.81 -4.70
CA HIS A 302 10.17 -17.45 -4.43
C HIS A 302 9.36 -16.66 -3.38
N VAL A 303 9.96 -16.21 -2.27
CA VAL A 303 9.29 -15.37 -1.25
C VAL A 303 8.63 -14.12 -1.84
N LEU A 304 9.21 -13.52 -2.89
CA LEU A 304 8.67 -12.34 -3.57
C LEU A 304 7.60 -12.66 -4.63
N THR A 305 7.39 -13.92 -5.01
CA THR A 305 6.37 -14.27 -6.03
C THR A 305 4.94 -14.03 -5.58
N TRP A 306 4.02 -13.91 -6.55
CA TRP A 306 2.57 -13.98 -6.27
C TRP A 306 2.15 -15.31 -5.66
N GLN A 307 2.75 -16.45 -6.04
CA GLN A 307 2.43 -17.74 -5.44
C GLN A 307 2.71 -17.74 -3.93
N ALA A 308 3.93 -17.41 -3.51
CA ALA A 308 4.27 -17.37 -2.09
C ALA A 308 3.47 -16.31 -1.32
N ALA A 309 3.06 -15.21 -1.99
CA ALA A 309 2.16 -14.22 -1.41
C ALA A 309 0.74 -14.78 -1.16
N THR A 310 0.20 -15.54 -2.12
CA THR A 310 -1.07 -16.27 -1.99
C THR A 310 -0.99 -17.33 -0.89
N GLU A 311 0.10 -18.10 -0.80
CA GLU A 311 0.31 -19.07 0.27
C GLU A 311 0.34 -18.41 1.65
N ARG A 312 1.08 -17.29 1.79
CA ARG A 312 1.06 -16.46 3.00
C ARG A 312 -0.33 -15.92 3.30
N PHE A 313 -1.09 -15.49 2.29
CA PHE A 313 -2.48 -15.04 2.46
C PHE A 313 -3.39 -16.16 2.95
N LEU A 314 -3.32 -17.37 2.38
CA LEU A 314 -4.12 -18.52 2.81
C LEU A 314 -3.81 -18.90 4.26
N GLN A 315 -2.54 -18.91 4.65
CA GLN A 315 -2.13 -19.16 6.04
C GLN A 315 -2.58 -18.03 6.98
N ALA A 316 -2.43 -16.77 6.58
CA ALA A 316 -2.78 -15.60 7.39
C ALA A 316 -4.29 -15.35 7.48
N SER A 317 -5.08 -15.79 6.49
CA SER A 317 -6.54 -15.67 6.45
C SER A 317 -7.26 -16.81 7.20
N ALA A 318 -6.56 -17.91 7.49
CA ALA A 318 -7.11 -19.07 8.15
C ALA A 318 -7.67 -18.77 9.55
N VAL A 319 -8.81 -19.40 9.85
CA VAL A 319 -9.49 -19.42 11.15
C VAL A 319 -9.80 -20.88 11.47
N THR A 320 -9.43 -21.35 12.66
CA THR A 320 -9.77 -22.72 13.05
C THR A 320 -11.27 -22.82 13.37
N HIS A 321 -11.91 -23.96 13.10
CA HIS A 321 -13.29 -24.20 13.52
C HIS A 321 -13.49 -23.99 15.03
N ARG A 322 -12.45 -24.24 15.84
CA ARG A 322 -12.46 -23.96 17.28
C ARG A 322 -12.55 -22.46 17.57
N ASP A 323 -11.80 -21.63 16.87
CA ASP A 323 -11.80 -20.17 17.07
C ASP A 323 -13.09 -19.54 16.52
N GLN A 324 -13.61 -20.04 15.41
CA GLN A 324 -14.92 -19.67 14.86
C GLN A 324 -16.04 -19.99 15.87
N ALA A 325 -16.13 -21.25 16.31
CA ALA A 325 -17.13 -21.69 17.30
C ALA A 325 -16.90 -21.07 18.71
N ARG A 326 -15.69 -20.60 19.01
CA ARG A 326 -15.41 -19.81 20.23
C ARG A 326 -15.92 -18.39 20.07
N ARG A 327 -15.78 -17.75 18.90
CA ARG A 327 -16.41 -16.45 18.65
C ARG A 327 -17.91 -16.52 18.73
N GLU A 328 -18.55 -17.47 18.06
CA GLU A 328 -20.02 -17.62 18.11
C GLU A 328 -20.56 -17.75 19.54
N ARG A 329 -19.74 -18.26 20.47
CA ARG A 329 -20.04 -18.35 21.91
C ARG A 329 -19.68 -17.09 22.72
N ILE A 330 -18.55 -16.43 22.46
CA ILE A 330 -18.09 -15.23 23.21
C ILE A 330 -18.71 -13.96 22.61
N ALA A 331 -18.47 -13.74 21.32
CA ALA A 331 -19.21 -12.80 20.50
C ALA A 331 -20.48 -13.50 19.99
N GLY A 332 -21.42 -13.78 20.91
CA GLY A 332 -22.79 -14.06 20.49
C GLY A 332 -23.23 -12.93 19.55
N LYS A 333 -23.80 -13.27 18.38
CA LYS A 333 -23.90 -12.40 17.18
C LYS A 333 -24.41 -10.96 17.45
N GLN A 334 -25.09 -10.74 18.57
CA GLN A 334 -25.47 -9.45 19.14
C GLN A 334 -24.31 -8.47 19.38
N GLY A 335 -23.09 -8.91 19.69
CA GLY A 335 -21.95 -8.02 19.99
C GLY A 335 -21.50 -7.20 18.77
N ASP A 336 -20.97 -7.90 17.76
CA ASP A 336 -20.53 -7.29 16.50
C ASP A 336 -21.71 -6.66 15.74
N ALA A 337 -22.91 -7.27 15.79
CA ALA A 337 -24.12 -6.64 15.24
C ALA A 337 -24.52 -5.34 15.96
N LYS A 338 -24.29 -5.21 17.28
CA LYS A 338 -24.52 -3.96 18.02
C LYS A 338 -23.47 -2.90 17.67
N LEU A 339 -22.22 -3.28 17.43
CA LEU A 339 -21.20 -2.37 16.89
C LEU A 339 -21.57 -1.91 15.47
N ALA A 340 -22.05 -2.82 14.61
CA ALA A 340 -22.54 -2.50 13.27
C ALA A 340 -23.78 -1.59 13.29
N GLN A 341 -24.75 -1.84 14.19
CA GLN A 341 -25.92 -0.97 14.40
C GLN A 341 -25.52 0.41 14.96
N MET A 342 -24.56 0.45 15.89
CA MET A 342 -24.02 1.69 16.42
C MET A 342 -23.33 2.50 15.31
N HIS A 343 -22.53 1.86 14.47
CA HIS A 343 -21.94 2.49 13.28
C HIS A 343 -23.01 3.00 12.31
N GLU A 344 -24.04 2.20 12.00
CA GLU A 344 -25.15 2.61 11.13
C GLU A 344 -25.90 3.82 11.71
N GLY A 345 -26.04 3.91 13.04
CA GLY A 345 -26.58 5.06 13.74
C GLY A 345 -25.67 6.30 13.67
N ILE A 346 -24.36 6.14 13.86
CA ILE A 346 -23.36 7.23 13.80
C ILE A 346 -23.27 7.82 12.37
N CYS A 347 -23.39 6.97 11.34
CA CYS A 347 -23.33 7.39 9.95
C CYS A 347 -24.64 7.97 9.40
N LYS A 348 -25.72 7.95 10.18
CA LYS A 348 -26.98 8.65 9.87
C LYS A 348 -26.98 10.06 10.47
N GLY A 349 -27.51 11.03 9.72
CA GLY A 349 -27.66 12.41 10.16
C GLY A 349 -26.35 13.19 10.32
N THR A 350 -26.39 14.24 11.16
CA THR A 350 -25.32 15.24 11.29
C THR A 350 -23.98 14.65 11.76
N SER A 351 -24.01 13.59 12.57
CA SER A 351 -22.80 12.90 13.05
C SER A 351 -22.00 12.26 11.91
N GLY A 352 -22.66 11.71 10.90
CA GLY A 352 -22.01 11.16 9.70
C GLY A 352 -21.31 12.24 8.87
N VAL A 353 -21.82 13.49 8.88
CA VAL A 353 -21.15 14.64 8.26
C VAL A 353 -19.88 14.99 9.05
N VAL A 354 -19.95 15.05 10.38
CA VAL A 354 -18.78 15.33 11.24
C VAL A 354 -17.69 14.26 11.07
N VAL A 355 -18.04 12.98 11.04
CA VAL A 355 -17.09 11.89 10.76
C VAL A 355 -16.41 12.07 9.41
N ARG A 356 -17.16 12.38 8.34
CA ARG A 356 -16.59 12.65 7.01
C ARG A 356 -15.70 13.91 6.99
N THR A 357 -16.04 14.95 7.73
CA THR A 357 -15.21 16.16 7.87
C THR A 357 -13.92 15.88 8.66
N ILE A 358 -13.95 14.97 9.65
CA ILE A 358 -12.75 14.57 10.40
C ILE A 358 -11.82 13.70 9.55
N ILE A 359 -12.36 12.82 8.70
CA ILE A 359 -11.57 11.95 7.81
C ILE A 359 -10.90 12.76 6.67
N HIS A 360 -11.51 13.87 6.21
CA HIS A 360 -11.07 14.59 5.01
C HIS A 360 -10.63 16.06 5.22
N GLY A 361 -10.77 16.59 6.44
CA GLY A 361 -10.52 17.99 6.75
C GLY A 361 -11.68 18.95 6.39
N ASN A 362 -11.51 20.23 6.77
CA ASN A 362 -12.49 21.31 6.56
C ASN A 362 -12.49 21.86 5.12
N ASP A 363 -12.62 20.99 4.11
CA ASP A 363 -12.81 21.41 2.72
C ASP A 363 -14.33 21.52 2.41
N PRO A 364 -14.88 22.72 2.15
CA PRO A 364 -16.31 22.89 1.92
C PRO A 364 -16.83 22.19 0.66
N GLN A 365 -15.99 21.92 -0.34
CA GLN A 365 -16.41 21.23 -1.56
C GLN A 365 -16.57 19.72 -1.33
N LYS A 366 -15.79 19.13 -0.40
CA LYS A 366 -15.86 17.72 -0.03
C LYS A 366 -17.06 17.36 0.86
N GLN A 367 -17.72 18.34 1.47
CA GLN A 367 -18.85 18.09 2.38
C GLN A 367 -20.15 17.69 1.67
N LYS A 368 -20.26 17.90 0.34
CA LYS A 368 -21.42 17.47 -0.47
C LYS A 368 -21.20 16.10 -1.12
N LEU A 369 -21.59 15.04 -0.43
CA LEU A 369 -22.10 13.84 -1.12
C LEU A 369 -23.58 14.08 -1.50
N PRO A 370 -24.09 13.49 -2.59
CA PRO A 370 -25.52 13.52 -2.88
C PRO A 370 -26.28 12.84 -1.75
N SER A 371 -27.28 13.54 -1.20
CA SER A 371 -28.27 12.93 -0.32
C SER A 371 -29.08 11.93 -1.13
N VAL A 372 -29.06 10.65 -0.75
CA VAL A 372 -30.03 9.67 -1.26
C VAL A 372 -31.37 9.98 -0.57
N THR A 373 -32.10 10.95 -1.13
CA THR A 373 -33.48 11.22 -0.76
C THR A 373 -34.36 10.08 -1.25
N SER A 374 -34.78 9.24 -0.31
CA SER A 374 -35.74 8.16 -0.52
C SER A 374 -37.15 8.73 -0.75
N SER A 375 -37.37 9.30 -1.94
CA SER A 375 -38.68 9.75 -2.41
C SER A 375 -38.64 10.01 -3.91
N THR A 376 -39.37 9.21 -4.69
CA THR A 376 -40.51 9.68 -5.51
C THR A 376 -41.37 8.47 -5.90
N THR A 377 -42.68 8.64 -5.77
CA THR A 377 -43.78 7.74 -6.13
C THR A 377 -43.80 7.36 -7.62
N LEU A 378 -44.50 6.27 -7.94
CA LEU A 378 -44.91 6.00 -9.33
C LEU A 378 -45.67 7.21 -9.91
N SER A 379 -45.32 7.61 -11.13
CA SER A 379 -46.22 8.31 -12.04
C SER A 379 -45.99 7.80 -13.46
N SER A 380 -47.03 7.20 -14.03
CA SER A 380 -47.08 6.69 -15.39
C SER A 380 -46.98 7.79 -16.46
N ASN A 381 -46.67 7.36 -17.69
CA ASN A 381 -46.64 8.11 -18.95
C ASN A 381 -45.35 8.92 -19.21
N VAL A 382 -44.62 8.54 -20.25
CA VAL A 382 -44.66 9.23 -21.57
C VAL A 382 -44.20 8.25 -22.66
N SER A 383 -44.66 8.51 -23.89
CA SER A 383 -44.72 7.61 -25.05
C SER A 383 -43.40 7.27 -25.75
N CYS A 384 -43.35 6.08 -26.34
CA CYS A 384 -42.36 5.71 -27.36
C CYS A 384 -42.72 6.31 -28.73
N THR A 385 -41.74 6.94 -29.38
CA THR A 385 -41.65 7.19 -30.83
C THR A 385 -40.16 7.02 -31.17
N GLY A 386 -39.76 6.06 -32.01
CA GLY A 386 -39.48 6.32 -33.44
C GLY A 386 -38.25 7.22 -33.60
N SER A 387 -37.13 6.80 -34.19
CA SER A 387 -36.97 5.88 -35.34
C SER A 387 -35.53 5.36 -35.50
N GLU A 388 -35.37 4.15 -36.04
CA GLU A 388 -34.10 3.67 -36.63
C GLU A 388 -33.82 4.35 -37.99
N PRO A 389 -32.63 4.12 -38.57
CA PRO A 389 -32.64 3.51 -39.90
C PRO A 389 -31.66 2.33 -40.06
N GLU A 390 -32.12 1.27 -40.72
CA GLU A 390 -31.32 0.13 -41.18
C GLU A 390 -30.49 0.45 -42.44
N SER A 391 -29.43 -0.32 -42.67
CA SER A 391 -28.97 -0.68 -44.03
C SER A 391 -28.17 -2.00 -44.09
N THR A 392 -28.93 -3.10 -44.11
CA THR A 392 -28.80 -4.27 -45.03
C THR A 392 -27.42 -4.87 -45.42
N THR A 393 -27.28 -6.18 -45.11
CA THR A 393 -26.70 -7.28 -45.95
C THR A 393 -25.22 -7.21 -46.39
N SER A 394 -24.43 -8.29 -46.48
CA SER A 394 -24.58 -9.74 -46.23
C SER A 394 -23.25 -10.29 -45.65
N GLU A 395 -22.94 -11.59 -45.45
CA GLU A 395 -23.52 -12.89 -45.87
C GLU A 395 -23.16 -14.01 -44.85
N SER A 396 -23.24 -15.30 -45.21
CA SER A 396 -23.02 -16.45 -44.32
C SER A 396 -21.86 -17.37 -44.71
N THR A 397 -21.10 -17.88 -43.72
CA THR A 397 -20.50 -19.23 -43.81
C THR A 397 -20.29 -19.87 -42.44
N SER A 398 -20.55 -21.18 -42.36
CA SER A 398 -20.42 -21.99 -41.14
C SER A 398 -19.11 -22.78 -41.11
N THR A 399 -18.52 -22.94 -39.92
CA THR A 399 -17.71 -24.15 -39.60
C THR A 399 -17.88 -24.49 -38.12
N ALA A 400 -17.95 -25.78 -37.80
CA ALA A 400 -18.09 -26.31 -36.45
C ALA A 400 -17.06 -27.42 -36.20
N LEU A 401 -16.97 -27.87 -34.93
CA LEU A 401 -16.19 -29.00 -34.39
C LEU A 401 -14.69 -28.75 -34.12
N PRO A 402 -14.05 -29.53 -33.21
CA PRO A 402 -14.60 -30.47 -32.22
C PRO A 402 -14.12 -30.24 -30.76
N THR A 403 -14.66 -31.06 -29.87
CA THR A 403 -14.22 -31.36 -28.51
C THR A 403 -13.06 -32.37 -28.48
N GLU A 404 -12.16 -32.24 -27.50
CA GLU A 404 -11.26 -33.29 -26.98
C GLU A 404 -11.48 -33.25 -25.44
N GLU A 405 -12.17 -34.21 -24.82
CA GLU A 405 -11.78 -35.59 -24.45
C GLU A 405 -10.69 -35.67 -23.37
N GLU A 406 -11.07 -36.32 -22.27
CA GLU A 406 -10.27 -36.57 -21.07
C GLU A 406 -9.54 -37.91 -21.21
N GLU A 407 -8.26 -37.98 -20.85
CA GLU A 407 -7.59 -39.26 -20.56
C GLU A 407 -7.06 -39.29 -19.12
N GLU A 408 -7.75 -40.06 -18.28
CA GLU A 408 -7.21 -40.65 -17.05
C GLU A 408 -6.25 -41.79 -17.43
N GLU A 409 -5.05 -41.82 -16.85
CA GLU A 409 -4.34 -43.11 -16.72
C GLU A 409 -3.68 -43.23 -15.34
N ASP A 410 -4.12 -44.26 -14.62
CA ASP A 410 -3.69 -44.61 -13.26
C ASP A 410 -2.78 -45.85 -13.34
N THR A 411 -1.59 -45.82 -12.74
CA THR A 411 -0.85 -47.07 -12.47
C THR A 411 0.15 -46.96 -11.32
N LEU A 412 -0.13 -47.76 -10.29
CA LEU A 412 0.78 -48.09 -9.20
C LEU A 412 1.89 -49.04 -9.64
N VAL A 413 3.08 -48.96 -9.01
CA VAL A 413 3.68 -50.07 -8.22
C VAL A 413 4.99 -49.61 -7.53
N ALA A 414 5.20 -50.06 -6.30
CA ALA A 414 6.31 -49.67 -5.43
C ALA A 414 7.57 -50.55 -5.57
N LYS A 415 8.74 -50.06 -5.08
CA LYS A 415 9.48 -50.71 -3.96
C LYS A 415 10.80 -50.02 -3.50
N THR A 416 10.82 -49.71 -2.20
CA THR A 416 11.90 -49.95 -1.19
C THR A 416 13.26 -49.23 -1.18
N SER A 417 13.64 -48.87 0.06
CA SER A 417 15.01 -48.68 0.63
C SER A 417 15.70 -47.33 0.35
N SER A 418 16.49 -46.72 1.26
CA SER A 418 16.87 -47.13 2.63
C SER A 418 17.20 -45.94 3.57
N SER A 419 16.92 -46.15 4.87
CA SER A 419 17.69 -45.71 6.06
C SER A 419 18.12 -44.25 6.31
N SER A 420 17.79 -43.79 7.54
CA SER A 420 18.56 -42.93 8.45
C SER A 420 18.74 -41.43 8.08
N SER A 421 18.76 -40.48 9.03
CA SER A 421 18.63 -40.53 10.50
C SER A 421 17.96 -39.27 11.03
N TRP A 422 17.09 -39.37 12.04
CA TRP A 422 16.49 -38.23 12.76
C TRP A 422 16.55 -38.44 14.27
N LEU A 423 16.45 -37.32 15.01
CA LEU A 423 16.43 -37.13 16.47
C LEU A 423 17.80 -36.89 17.16
N PRO A 424 17.85 -36.14 18.29
CA PRO A 424 17.14 -34.88 18.54
C PRO A 424 17.90 -33.84 19.44
N TRP A 425 17.27 -32.67 19.64
CA TRP A 425 17.46 -31.62 20.68
C TRP A 425 18.78 -31.45 21.45
N ILE A 426 19.34 -30.22 21.45
CA ILE A 426 20.04 -29.63 22.60
C ILE A 426 19.59 -28.17 22.79
N THR A 427 19.15 -27.85 24.01
CA THR A 427 18.88 -26.49 24.50
C THR A 427 19.85 -26.13 25.62
N ASN A 428 20.54 -24.99 25.53
CA ASN A 428 20.63 -23.96 26.59
C ASN A 428 21.82 -23.00 26.39
N PRO A 429 21.63 -21.69 26.62
CA PRO A 429 22.68 -20.80 27.11
C PRO A 429 22.74 -20.82 28.65
N THR A 430 23.94 -20.88 29.21
CA THR A 430 24.21 -20.67 30.65
C THR A 430 25.60 -20.02 30.73
N THR A 431 25.78 -18.87 31.37
CA THR A 431 26.20 -18.73 32.79
C THR A 431 26.03 -17.25 33.14
N GLN A 432 25.19 -16.82 34.11
CA GLN A 432 25.46 -16.72 35.56
C GLN A 432 26.62 -15.71 35.85
N ILE A 433 26.58 -14.76 36.80
CA ILE A 433 26.54 -14.89 38.28
C ILE A 433 26.29 -13.51 38.95
N ARG A 434 25.75 -13.56 40.19
CA ARG A 434 25.74 -12.62 41.35
C ARG A 434 24.48 -11.75 41.53
N GLN A 435 23.86 -11.72 42.72
CA GLN A 435 24.16 -12.40 44.00
C GLN A 435 22.86 -12.67 44.78
#